data_AF-A0A2H3B5J3-F1
#
_entry.id   AF-A0A2H3B5J3-F1
#
_cell.length_a   1.000
_cell.length_b   1.000
_cell.length_c   1.000
_cell.angle_alpha   90.00
_cell.angle_beta   90.00
_cell.angle_gamma   90.00
#
_symmetry.space_group_name_H-M   'P 1'
#
loop_
_entity.id
_entity.type
_entity.pdbx_description
1 polymer ?
#
loop_
_entity_poly.entity_id
_entity_poly.type
_entity_poly.pdbx_seq_one_letter_code
_entity_poly.pdbx_strand_id
1 'polypeptide(L)' 'WDEMLTDDQMDVICGVYKTERVTIEAEHVSWFPKDASWRGSSLNGGFWSSDAQSWYQRRVAKCLGGQFKCGNQTEWK' A
#
# COMPACT_ATOMS: atom_id res chain seq x y z
N TRP A 1 22.30 -13.94 4.54
CA TRP A 1 22.11 -12.84 3.59
C TRP A 1 20.67 -12.42 3.70
N ASP A 2 20.42 -11.39 4.49
CA ASP A 2 19.08 -10.79 4.58
C ASP A 2 19.26 -9.36 4.08
N GLU A 3 19.17 -9.19 2.77
CA GLU A 3 19.16 -7.87 2.16
C GLU A 3 17.79 -7.27 2.45
N MET A 4 17.70 -6.55 3.57
CA MET A 4 16.51 -5.78 3.88
C MET A 4 16.31 -4.72 2.80
N LEU A 5 15.12 -4.70 2.21
CA LEU A 5 14.72 -3.67 1.25
C LEU A 5 14.82 -2.30 1.91
N THR A 6 15.33 -1.31 1.17
CA THR A 6 15.28 0.09 1.62
C THR A 6 13.85 0.61 1.52
N ASP A 7 13.53 1.66 2.28
CA ASP A 7 12.21 2.28 2.26
C ASP A 7 11.78 2.70 0.84
N ASP A 8 12.72 3.20 0.03
CA ASP A 8 12.46 3.56 -1.36
C ASP A 8 12.09 2.33 -2.22
N GLN A 9 12.75 1.19 -2.01
CA GLN A 9 12.42 -0.05 -2.71
C GLN A 9 11.04 -0.59 -2.29
N MET A 10 10.71 -0.48 -1.00
CA MET A 10 9.38 -0.83 -0.50
C MET A 10 8.31 0.09 -1.11
N ASP A 11 8.58 1.38 -1.20
CA ASP A 11 7.68 2.36 -1.80
C ASP A 11 7.41 2.05 -3.28
N VAL A 12 8.43 1.62 -4.04
CA VAL A 12 8.26 1.17 -5.43
C VAL A 12 7.35 -0.06 -5.50
N ILE A 13 7.56 -1.06 -4.64
CA ILE A 13 6.74 -2.30 -4.61
C ILE A 13 5.29 -1.99 -4.22
N CYS A 14 5.07 -1.06 -3.29
CA CYS A 14 3.73 -0.64 -2.86
C CYS A 14 3.03 0.28 -3.89
N GLY A 15 3.71 0.65 -4.98
CA GLY A 15 3.17 1.53 -6.01
C GLY A 15 2.89 2.92 -5.46
N VAL A 16 3.84 3.48 -4.69
CA VAL A 16 3.75 4.83 -4.13
C VAL A 16 4.03 5.85 -5.23
N TYR A 17 3.13 6.80 -5.39
CA TYR A 17 3.27 7.97 -6.24
C TYR A 17 3.26 9.23 -5.37
N LYS A 18 4.19 10.13 -5.63
CA LYS A 18 4.20 11.46 -5.02
C LYS A 18 3.39 12.37 -5.94
N THR A 19 2.25 12.88 -5.46
CA THR A 19 1.52 13.90 -6.20
C THR A 19 2.02 15.26 -5.78
N GLU A 20 2.62 16.00 -6.72
CA GLU A 20 2.98 17.40 -6.51
C GLU A 20 1.69 18.21 -6.50
N ARG A 21 1.26 18.64 -5.32
CA ARG A 21 0.25 19.69 -5.22
C ARG A 21 0.97 21.05 -5.36
N VAL A 22 0.25 22.05 -5.86
CA VAL A 22 0.70 23.45 -5.91
C VAL A 22 0.99 24.01 -4.49
N THR A 23 0.51 23.34 -3.46
CA THR A 23 0.82 23.59 -2.05
C THR A 23 2.02 22.74 -1.58
N ILE A 24 2.78 23.31 -0.64
CA ILE A 24 4.14 22.94 -0.17
C ILE A 24 4.32 21.46 0.27
N GLU A 25 3.25 20.69 0.44
CA GLU A 25 3.31 19.28 0.86
C GLU A 25 2.89 18.33 -0.26
N ALA A 26 3.86 17.58 -0.79
CA ALA A 26 3.61 16.47 -1.69
C ALA A 26 2.88 15.35 -0.94
N GLU A 27 1.70 14.96 -1.41
CA GLU A 27 0.95 13.87 -0.78
C GLU A 27 1.45 12.53 -1.32
N HIS A 28 1.81 11.62 -0.40
CA HIS A 28 2.18 10.25 -0.75
C HIS A 28 0.91 9.40 -0.86
N VAL A 29 0.57 9.01 -2.08
CA VAL A 29 -0.55 8.09 -2.34
C VAL A 29 -0.01 6.78 -2.89
N SER A 30 -0.63 5.65 -2.56
CA SER A 30 -0.12 4.33 -2.95
C SER A 30 -1.21 3.39 -3.46
N TRP A 31 -0.80 2.44 -4.30
CA TRP A 31 -1.69 1.41 -4.86
C TRP A 31 -2.03 0.33 -3.84
N PHE A 32 -1.02 -0.06 -3.07
CA PHE A 32 -1.07 -0.99 -1.96
C PHE A 32 -0.69 -0.29 -0.65
N PRO A 33 -1.16 -0.77 0.52
CA PRO A 33 -0.76 -0.22 1.80
C PRO A 33 0.76 -0.33 1.95
N LYS A 34 1.36 0.73 2.50
CA LYS A 34 2.77 0.72 2.88
C LYS A 34 3.01 -0.30 4.01
N ASP A 35 4.26 -0.70 4.19
CA ASP A 35 4.68 -1.63 5.25
C ASP A 35 4.15 -1.22 6.63
N ALA A 36 4.27 0.06 7.00
CA ALA A 36 3.76 0.58 8.28
C ALA A 36 2.24 0.38 8.44
N SER A 37 1.46 0.62 7.39
CA SER A 37 0.00 0.39 7.39
C SER A 37 -0.34 -1.09 7.45
N TRP A 38 0.40 -1.93 6.70
CA TRP A 38 0.22 -3.37 6.73
C TRP A 38 0.52 -3.94 8.11
N ARG A 39 1.66 -3.56 8.72
CA ARG A 39 2.09 -4.05 10.03
C ARG A 39 1.12 -3.75 11.15
N GLY A 40 0.46 -2.60 11.10
CA GLY A 40 -0.57 -2.21 12.06
C GLY A 40 -1.92 -2.91 11.87
N SER A 41 -2.11 -3.58 10.72
CA SER A 41 -3.37 -4.25 10.40
C SER A 41 -3.47 -5.64 11.04
N SER A 42 -4.68 -6.15 11.19
CA SER A 42 -4.94 -7.53 11.59
C SER A 42 -4.52 -8.57 10.54
N LEU A 43 -4.11 -8.13 9.34
CA LEU A 43 -3.65 -9.01 8.27
C LEU A 43 -2.16 -9.35 8.39
N ASN A 44 -1.41 -8.64 9.24
CA ASN A 44 0.01 -8.91 9.48
C ASN A 44 0.23 -10.03 10.51
N GLY A 45 -0.16 -11.25 10.14
CA GLY A 45 0.01 -12.46 10.97
C GLY A 45 1.40 -13.12 10.89
N GLY A 46 2.36 -12.52 10.17
CA GLY A 46 3.67 -13.12 9.90
C GLY A 46 3.68 -14.19 8.79
N PHE A 47 2.52 -14.48 8.20
CA PHE A 47 2.36 -15.35 7.03
C PHE A 47 1.22 -14.85 6.14
N TRP A 48 1.18 -15.32 4.90
CA TRP A 48 0.09 -15.02 3.98
C TRP A 48 -1.16 -15.84 4.32
N SER A 49 -2.07 -15.25 5.10
CA SER A 49 -3.32 -15.88 5.51
C SER A 49 -4.39 -15.84 4.42
N SER A 50 -5.43 -16.67 4.56
CA SER A 50 -6.61 -16.62 3.68
C SER A 50 -7.30 -15.24 3.70
N ASP A 51 -7.24 -14.53 4.83
CA ASP A 51 -7.78 -13.17 4.96
C ASP A 51 -6.93 -12.16 4.19
N ALA A 52 -5.59 -12.27 4.25
CA ALA A 52 -4.68 -11.45 3.46
C ALA A 52 -4.89 -11.67 1.95
N GLN A 53 -5.07 -12.93 1.53
CA GLN A 53 -5.40 -13.28 0.15
C GLN A 53 -6.73 -12.68 -0.30
N SER A 54 -7.79 -12.85 0.51
CA SER A 54 -9.12 -12.35 0.20
C SER A 54 -9.15 -10.82 0.14
N TRP A 55 -8.40 -10.14 1.01
CA TRP A 55 -8.21 -8.71 0.93
C TRP A 55 -7.50 -8.30 -0.37
N TYR A 56 -6.40 -8.95 -0.73
CA TYR A 56 -5.63 -8.64 -1.93
C TYR A 56 -6.45 -8.81 -3.20
N GLN A 57 -7.15 -9.94 -3.34
CA GLN A 57 -8.01 -10.21 -4.49
C GLN A 57 -9.12 -9.16 -4.64
N ARG A 58 -9.77 -8.78 -3.53
CA ARG A 58 -10.78 -7.70 -3.53
C ARG A 58 -10.18 -6.36 -3.97
N ARG A 59 -8.96 -6.04 -3.53
CA ARG A 59 -8.26 -4.81 -3.93
C ARG A 59 -7.95 -4.84 -5.43
N VAL A 60 -7.34 -5.92 -5.93
CA VAL A 60 -7.02 -6.08 -7.36
C VAL A 60 -8.27 -5.99 -8.22
N ALA A 61 -9.38 -6.62 -7.80
CA ALA A 61 -10.65 -6.53 -8.51
C ALA A 61 -11.17 -5.09 -8.61
N LYS A 62 -11.04 -4.29 -7.55
CA LYS A 62 -11.40 -2.86 -7.58
C LYS A 62 -10.50 -2.06 -8.52
N CYS A 63 -9.19 -2.36 -8.54
CA CYS A 63 -8.24 -1.72 -9.45
C CYS A 63 -8.59 -2.01 -10.92
N LEU A 64 -8.83 -3.29 -11.25
CA LEU A 64 -9.18 -3.71 -12.61
C LEU A 64 -10.59 -3.27 -13.03
N GLY A 65 -11.51 -3.14 -12.07
CA GLY A 65 -12.88 -2.68 -12.30
C GLY A 65 -13.03 -1.17 -12.47
N GLY A 66 -11.93 -0.39 -12.48
CA GLY A 66 -11.96 1.06 -12.70
C GLY A 66 -12.48 1.89 -11.52
N GLN A 67 -12.84 1.27 -10.39
CA GLN A 67 -13.19 1.96 -9.14
C GLN A 67 -11.94 2.29 -8.32
N PHE A 68 -10.88 2.70 -9.00
CA PHE A 68 -9.55 2.80 -8.44
C PHE A 68 -9.29 4.18 -7.86
N LYS A 69 -8.84 4.22 -6.60
CA LYS A 69 -8.27 5.40 -5.95
C LYS A 69 -7.03 4.97 -5.16
N CYS A 70 -5.89 5.63 -5.43
CA CYS A 70 -4.70 5.51 -4.59
C CYS A 70 -5.05 5.99 -3.17
N GLY A 71 -4.70 5.20 -2.17
CA GLY A 71 -4.94 5.58 -0.78
C GLY A 71 -3.79 6.44 -0.25
N ASN A 72 -4.08 7.43 0.58
CA ASN A 72 -3.08 8.11 1.40
C ASN A 72 -2.94 7.45 2.79
N GLN A 73 -2.06 7.98 3.64
CA GLN A 73 -1.79 7.40 4.96
C GLN A 73 -3.03 7.33 5.87
N THR A 74 -3.98 8.25 5.76
CA THR A 74 -5.19 8.24 6.60
C THR A 74 -6.26 7.30 6.07
N GLU A 75 -6.24 6.99 4.78
CA GLU A 75 -7.13 6.02 4.12
C GLU A 75 -6.67 4.56 4.30
N TRP A 76 -5.37 4.33 4.51
CA TRP A 76 -4.78 2.99 4.72
C TRP A 76 -4.77 2.50 6.18
N LYS A 77 -5.70 2.98 7.02
CA LYS A 77 -5.80 2.57 8.42
C LYS A 77 -6.30 1.13 8.61
#